data_AF-A0A0G4G279-F1
#
_entry.id   AF-A0A0G4G279-F1
#
_cell.length_a   1.000
_cell.length_b   1.000
_cell.length_c   1.000
_cell.angle_alpha   90.00
_cell.angle_beta   90.00
_cell.angle_gamma   90.00
#
_symmetry.space_group_name_H-M   'P 1'
#
loop_
_entity.id
_entity.type
_entity.pdbx_description
1 polymer ?
#
loop_
_entity_poly.entity_id
_entity_poly.type
_entity_poly.pdbx_seq_one_letter_code
_entity_poly.pdbx_strand_id
1 'polypeptide(L)'
;MTQALHRYGRDLLLQQQSETGRARLRSCAGGPASAWLTAMPSSHWTTIAPTLFFVALRLRLGLNLPEIQRNPICACGLPLDLAGHHAQRCATGGGIWWRHEQVKDAFCNILSGVRHTYVSRERTFAQLGLSTPTRLVEEGQKRPDLLSGMPSGESYLGDVSVTHPMSVEAARLRRMSNYAGAAARDMEMVKDRKYKTICKEMGLEFVPLVFETYGRPGKKTVEFLSAVANHAASRVRGGEDFAAVQGCIMQQYFKILSCTLQRFVAANVLSSIHSRRGRRGPFQAEPLLARDMAAFSVPGQGAGGASGE
;
A
#
# COMPACT_ATOMS: atom_id res chain seq x y z
N MET A 1 18.26 -22.73 -17.89
CA MET A 1 19.52 -21.95 -17.89
C MET A 1 19.32 -20.50 -17.43
N THR A 2 18.42 -19.73 -18.03
CA THR A 2 18.16 -18.30 -17.72
C THR A 2 17.77 -18.01 -16.27
N GLN A 3 16.89 -18.82 -15.66
CA GLN A 3 16.50 -18.65 -14.25
C GLN A 3 17.68 -18.87 -13.28
N ALA A 4 18.62 -19.77 -13.60
CA ALA A 4 19.79 -20.01 -12.76
C ALA A 4 20.74 -18.81 -12.80
N LEU A 5 20.96 -18.22 -13.99
CA LEU A 5 21.75 -16.99 -14.15
C LEU A 5 21.12 -15.80 -13.41
N HIS A 6 19.80 -15.62 -13.47
CA HIS A 6 19.13 -14.57 -12.70
C HIS A 6 19.25 -14.78 -11.19
N ARG A 7 19.19 -16.04 -10.70
CA ARG A 7 19.42 -16.33 -9.28
C ARG A 7 20.85 -16.00 -8.87
N TYR A 8 21.84 -16.45 -9.63
CA TYR A 8 23.24 -16.17 -9.36
C TYR A 8 23.55 -14.66 -9.37
N GLY A 9 23.09 -13.94 -10.39
CA GLY A 9 23.27 -12.49 -10.47
C GLY A 9 22.61 -11.73 -9.32
N ARG A 10 21.43 -12.17 -8.87
CA ARG A 10 20.77 -11.61 -7.69
C ARG A 10 21.57 -11.85 -6.41
N ASP A 11 22.12 -13.04 -6.24
CA ASP A 11 22.86 -13.40 -5.03
C ASP A 11 24.20 -12.64 -4.96
N LEU A 12 24.90 -12.48 -6.09
CA LEU A 12 26.05 -11.59 -6.23
C LEU A 12 25.69 -10.13 -5.89
N LEU A 13 24.59 -9.62 -6.46
CA LEU A 13 24.12 -8.27 -6.17
C LEU A 13 23.87 -8.10 -4.67
N LEU A 14 23.21 -9.06 -4.01
CA LEU A 14 22.97 -8.99 -2.56
C LEU A 14 24.27 -9.01 -1.76
N GLN A 15 25.27 -9.79 -2.16
CA GLN A 15 26.57 -9.85 -1.46
C GLN A 15 27.35 -8.53 -1.51
N GLN A 16 27.19 -7.76 -2.59
CA GLN A 16 27.87 -6.47 -2.77
C GLN A 16 27.19 -5.30 -2.03
N GLN A 17 26.03 -5.52 -1.40
CA GLN A 17 25.28 -4.45 -0.74
C GLN A 17 25.49 -4.43 0.78
N SER A 18 25.40 -3.23 1.35
CA SER A 18 25.24 -3.04 2.80
C SER A 18 23.95 -3.70 3.32
N GLU A 19 23.80 -3.83 4.65
CA GLU A 19 22.54 -4.33 5.25
C GLU A 19 21.31 -3.55 4.76
N THR A 20 21.41 -2.22 4.73
CA THR A 20 20.38 -1.31 4.18
C THR A 20 20.08 -1.61 2.71
N GLY A 21 21.12 -1.77 1.87
CA GLY A 21 20.95 -2.10 0.45
C GLY A 21 20.29 -3.46 0.24
N ARG A 22 20.68 -4.49 1.00
CA ARG A 22 20.05 -5.82 0.97
C ARG A 22 18.59 -5.78 1.40
N ALA A 23 18.28 -5.08 2.48
CA ALA A 23 16.91 -4.93 2.96
C ALA A 23 16.03 -4.21 1.91
N ARG A 24 16.55 -3.17 1.24
CA ARG A 24 15.88 -2.48 0.12
C ARG A 24 15.61 -3.47 -1.01
N LEU A 25 16.65 -4.13 -1.54
CA LEU A 25 16.52 -5.07 -2.65
C LEU A 25 15.51 -6.19 -2.37
N ARG A 26 15.53 -6.75 -1.16
CA ARG A 26 14.57 -7.76 -0.75
C ARG A 26 13.14 -7.22 -0.71
N SER A 27 12.95 -5.99 -0.24
CA SER A 27 11.65 -5.30 -0.22
C SER A 27 11.12 -4.95 -1.61
N CYS A 28 12.00 -4.64 -2.57
CA CYS A 28 11.65 -4.38 -3.96
C CYS A 28 11.37 -5.66 -4.77
N ALA A 29 11.84 -6.81 -4.29
CA ALA A 29 11.85 -8.04 -5.06
C ALA A 29 10.46 -8.73 -5.13
N GLY A 30 10.24 -9.47 -6.22
CA GLY A 30 9.01 -10.22 -6.46
C GLY A 30 8.03 -9.49 -7.39
N GLY A 31 7.13 -10.26 -7.99
CA GLY A 31 6.13 -9.77 -8.94
C GLY A 31 5.27 -8.64 -8.35
N PRO A 32 4.59 -8.85 -7.21
CA PRO A 32 3.73 -7.83 -6.61
C PRO A 32 4.44 -6.50 -6.32
N ALA A 33 5.68 -6.55 -5.81
CA ALA A 33 6.48 -5.36 -5.49
C ALA A 33 6.92 -4.55 -6.73
N SER A 34 6.80 -5.15 -7.91
CA SER A 34 7.25 -4.57 -9.18
C SER A 34 6.09 -4.31 -10.14
N ALA A 35 4.85 -4.59 -9.73
CA ALA A 35 3.68 -4.54 -10.60
C ALA A 35 3.41 -3.14 -11.17
N TRP A 36 3.79 -2.09 -10.44
CA TRP A 36 3.70 -0.70 -10.92
C TRP A 36 4.56 -0.39 -12.15
N LEU A 37 5.64 -1.15 -12.39
CA LEU A 37 6.53 -0.93 -13.54
C LEU A 37 5.93 -1.42 -14.85
N THR A 38 4.97 -2.33 -14.79
CA THR A 38 4.28 -2.93 -15.95
C THR A 38 2.79 -2.60 -15.98
N ALA A 39 2.36 -1.67 -15.12
CA ALA A 39 0.99 -1.20 -15.09
C ALA A 39 0.76 -0.22 -16.25
N MET A 40 -0.29 -0.48 -17.05
CA MET A 40 -0.76 0.49 -18.04
C MET A 40 -1.47 1.65 -17.32
N PRO A 41 -1.18 2.91 -17.66
CA PRO A 41 -1.80 4.10 -17.05
C PRO A 41 -3.21 4.32 -17.62
N SER A 42 -4.12 3.37 -17.38
CA SER A 42 -5.50 3.37 -17.89
C SER A 42 -6.53 3.91 -16.90
N SER A 43 -6.14 4.21 -15.67
CA SER A 43 -7.02 4.73 -14.61
C SER A 43 -6.24 5.52 -13.58
N HIS A 44 -6.91 6.35 -12.78
CA HIS A 44 -6.28 7.06 -11.67
C HIS A 44 -5.63 6.12 -10.63
N TRP A 45 -6.04 4.85 -10.57
CA TRP A 45 -5.42 3.84 -9.71
C TRP A 45 -4.06 3.37 -10.23
N THR A 46 -3.89 3.26 -11.54
CA THR A 46 -2.68 2.72 -12.18
C THR A 46 -1.75 3.79 -12.77
N THR A 47 -2.20 5.04 -12.93
CA THR A 47 -1.39 6.14 -13.47
C THR A 47 -0.49 6.76 -12.41
N ILE A 48 0.81 6.88 -12.66
CA ILE A 48 1.76 7.59 -11.79
C ILE A 48 2.33 8.77 -12.58
N ALA A 49 2.23 9.97 -12.00
CA ALA A 49 2.80 11.17 -12.59
C ALA A 49 4.31 11.02 -12.84
N PRO A 50 4.87 11.57 -13.93
CA PRO A 50 6.29 11.40 -14.27
C PRO A 50 7.25 11.74 -13.11
N THR A 51 7.04 12.86 -12.43
CA THR A 51 7.87 13.27 -11.27
C THR A 51 7.85 12.24 -10.14
N LEU A 52 6.66 11.72 -9.82
CA LEU A 52 6.50 10.70 -8.79
C LEU A 52 7.11 9.35 -9.21
N PHE A 53 6.97 9.00 -10.49
CA PHE A 53 7.55 7.79 -11.07
C PHE A 53 9.08 7.82 -10.98
N PHE A 54 9.71 8.96 -11.32
CA PHE A 54 11.16 9.13 -11.18
C PHE A 54 11.64 9.02 -9.74
N VAL A 55 10.94 9.65 -8.79
CA VAL A 55 11.29 9.53 -7.36
C VAL A 55 11.14 8.09 -6.87
N ALA A 56 10.05 7.41 -7.23
CA ALA A 56 9.84 6.00 -6.89
C ALA A 56 10.93 5.09 -7.50
N LEU A 57 11.37 5.36 -8.73
CA LEU A 57 12.48 4.64 -9.36
C LEU A 57 13.80 4.86 -8.62
N ARG A 58 14.13 6.11 -8.27
CA ARG A 58 15.34 6.43 -7.50
C ARG A 58 15.34 5.72 -6.15
N LEU A 59 14.22 5.74 -5.44
CA LEU A 59 14.04 5.00 -4.18
C LEU A 59 14.25 3.50 -4.37
N ARG A 60 13.65 2.90 -5.42
CA ARG A 60 13.75 1.48 -5.72
C ARG A 60 15.19 1.05 -6.03
N LEU A 61 15.90 1.84 -6.83
CA LEU A 61 17.32 1.65 -7.18
C LEU A 61 18.24 2.05 -6.02
N GLY A 62 17.70 2.76 -5.02
CA GLY A 62 18.38 3.43 -3.92
C GLY A 62 19.50 4.35 -4.36
N LEU A 63 19.19 5.15 -5.37
CA LEU A 63 19.94 6.33 -5.75
C LEU A 63 19.56 7.48 -4.81
N ASN A 64 20.49 8.42 -4.65
CA ASN A 64 20.22 9.65 -3.92
C ASN A 64 19.08 10.45 -4.59
N LEU A 65 18.33 11.17 -3.75
CA LEU A 65 17.24 12.08 -4.09
C LEU A 65 17.77 13.52 -4.01
N PRO A 66 18.26 14.12 -5.11
CA PRO A 66 18.84 15.46 -5.08
C PRO A 66 17.83 16.54 -4.68
N GLU A 67 16.54 16.28 -4.88
CA GLU A 67 15.45 17.18 -4.51
C GLU A 67 15.49 17.52 -3.01
N ILE A 68 15.96 16.58 -2.16
CA ILE A 68 16.08 16.77 -0.72
C ILE A 68 17.10 17.86 -0.37
N GLN A 69 18.15 18.07 -1.20
CA GLN A 69 19.16 19.09 -0.93
C GLN A 69 18.60 20.51 -0.93
N ARG A 70 17.48 20.74 -1.62
CA ARG A 70 16.81 22.06 -1.68
C ARG A 70 16.20 22.47 -0.34
N ASN A 71 15.71 21.50 0.43
CA ASN A 71 15.21 21.71 1.78
C ASN A 71 15.46 20.44 2.62
N PRO A 72 16.62 20.36 3.30
CA PRO A 72 17.06 19.14 3.95
C PRO A 72 16.46 18.94 5.34
N ILE A 73 15.51 19.78 5.77
CA ILE A 73 14.93 19.71 7.12
C ILE A 73 13.45 19.29 7.03
N CYS A 74 13.10 18.21 7.69
CA CYS A 74 11.73 17.74 7.77
C CYS A 74 10.87 18.64 8.68
N ALA A 75 9.55 18.57 8.55
CA ALA A 75 8.59 19.23 9.44
C ALA A 75 8.81 18.90 10.94
N CYS A 76 9.35 17.72 11.26
CA CYS A 76 9.70 17.31 12.63
C CYS A 76 10.96 18.00 13.18
N GLY A 77 11.68 18.76 12.35
CA GLY A 77 12.93 19.45 12.71
C GLY A 77 14.20 18.61 12.52
N LEU A 78 14.09 17.32 12.20
CA LEU A 78 15.26 16.47 11.92
C LEU A 78 15.70 16.54 10.45
N PRO A 79 16.98 16.27 10.15
CA PRO A 79 17.47 16.20 8.77
C PRO A 79 16.81 15.07 7.97
N LEU A 80 16.54 15.35 6.69
CA LEU A 80 16.17 14.37 5.68
C LEU A 80 17.44 13.74 5.09
N ASP A 81 17.51 12.42 5.08
CA ASP A 81 18.58 11.68 4.38
C ASP A 81 18.30 11.60 2.89
N LEU A 82 19.37 11.64 2.06
CA LEU A 82 19.25 11.57 0.60
C LEU A 82 18.67 10.25 0.08
N ALA A 83 18.65 9.19 0.91
CA ALA A 83 18.01 7.92 0.58
C ALA A 83 16.50 7.92 0.87
N GLY A 84 15.97 8.97 1.51
CA GLY A 84 14.56 9.17 1.78
C GLY A 84 13.98 8.35 2.94
N HIS A 85 14.81 7.69 3.77
CA HIS A 85 14.35 6.82 4.85
C HIS A 85 13.56 7.57 5.92
N HIS A 86 14.02 8.77 6.30
CA HIS A 86 13.34 9.63 7.27
C HIS A 86 11.94 9.99 6.79
N ALA A 87 11.80 10.43 5.54
CA ALA A 87 10.52 10.81 4.96
C ALA A 87 9.50 9.67 5.09
N GLN A 88 9.92 8.41 4.89
CA GLN A 88 9.01 7.25 4.96
C GLN A 88 8.57 6.86 6.37
N ARG A 89 9.25 7.37 7.40
CA ARG A 89 9.06 7.02 8.83
C ARG A 89 8.64 8.18 9.73
N CYS A 90 8.70 9.42 9.23
CA CYS A 90 8.29 10.59 9.99
C CYS A 90 6.76 10.66 10.15
N ALA A 91 6.27 10.58 11.38
CA ALA A 91 4.86 10.73 11.70
C ALA A 91 4.37 12.20 11.67
N THR A 92 5.30 13.18 11.71
CA THR A 92 4.94 14.61 11.86
C THR A 92 4.42 15.22 10.56
N GLY A 93 4.95 14.80 9.42
CA GLY A 93 4.63 15.38 8.10
C GLY A 93 3.32 14.90 7.47
N GLY A 94 2.53 14.08 8.16
CA GLY A 94 1.24 13.55 7.67
C GLY A 94 1.36 12.52 6.54
N GLY A 95 2.49 12.41 5.84
CA GLY A 95 2.63 11.53 4.67
C GLY A 95 2.51 10.03 4.97
N ILE A 96 2.82 9.57 6.19
CA ILE A 96 2.52 8.18 6.61
C ILE A 96 1.02 7.93 6.63
N TRP A 97 0.27 8.86 7.24
CA TRP A 97 -1.18 8.76 7.32
C TRP A 97 -1.80 8.83 5.93
N TRP A 98 -1.39 9.79 5.10
CA TRP A 98 -1.92 9.89 3.74
C TRP A 98 -1.62 8.64 2.90
N ARG A 99 -0.40 8.11 2.96
CA ARG A 99 -0.06 6.85 2.28
C ARG A 99 -0.94 5.69 2.76
N HIS A 100 -1.20 5.61 4.07
CA HIS A 100 -2.09 4.61 4.64
C HIS A 100 -3.50 4.73 4.07
N GLU A 101 -4.09 5.93 4.13
CA GLU A 101 -5.43 6.21 3.63
C GLU A 101 -5.60 5.83 2.16
N GLN A 102 -4.62 6.19 1.33
CA GLN A 102 -4.70 5.90 -0.10
C GLN A 102 -4.58 4.40 -0.41
N VAL A 103 -3.75 3.65 0.34
CA VAL A 103 -3.68 2.19 0.20
C VAL A 103 -4.96 1.53 0.68
N LYS A 104 -5.56 2.03 1.77
CA LYS A 104 -6.89 1.62 2.24
C LYS A 104 -7.94 1.84 1.16
N ASP A 105 -7.97 3.02 0.54
CA ASP A 105 -8.91 3.31 -0.55
C ASP A 105 -8.73 2.37 -1.74
N ALA A 106 -7.48 2.03 -2.09
CA ALA A 106 -7.20 1.06 -3.15
C ALA A 106 -7.74 -0.35 -2.82
N PHE A 107 -7.64 -0.80 -1.56
CA PHE A 107 -8.28 -2.03 -1.12
C PHE A 107 -9.81 -1.96 -1.21
N CYS A 108 -10.42 -0.87 -0.74
CA CYS A 108 -11.85 -0.68 -0.84
C CYS A 108 -12.30 -0.70 -2.31
N ASN A 109 -11.57 -0.03 -3.21
CA ASN A 109 -11.87 -0.06 -4.64
C ASN A 109 -11.82 -1.48 -5.23
N ILE A 110 -10.81 -2.26 -4.88
CA ILE A 110 -10.70 -3.67 -5.30
C ILE A 110 -11.91 -4.46 -4.82
N LEU A 111 -12.23 -4.38 -3.53
CA LEU A 111 -13.31 -5.16 -2.91
C LEU A 111 -14.70 -4.74 -3.41
N SER A 112 -14.94 -3.44 -3.60
CA SER A 112 -16.19 -2.93 -4.18
C SER A 112 -16.37 -3.32 -5.64
N GLY A 113 -15.28 -3.62 -6.36
CA GLY A 113 -15.33 -4.16 -7.73
C GLY A 113 -15.72 -5.63 -7.80
N VAL A 114 -15.73 -6.36 -6.67
CA VAL A 114 -16.12 -7.77 -6.62
C VAL A 114 -17.64 -7.89 -6.46
N ARG A 115 -18.28 -8.62 -7.37
CA ARG A 115 -19.74 -8.80 -7.37
C ARG A 115 -20.24 -9.38 -6.04
N HIS A 116 -21.34 -8.83 -5.55
CA HIS A 116 -22.01 -9.23 -4.31
C HIS A 116 -21.16 -9.10 -3.03
N THR A 117 -20.01 -8.41 -3.09
CA THR A 117 -19.22 -8.07 -1.91
C THR A 117 -19.72 -6.76 -1.31
N TYR A 118 -19.88 -6.72 0.00
CA TYR A 118 -20.15 -5.48 0.74
C TYR A 118 -18.86 -4.97 1.38
N VAL A 119 -18.65 -3.65 1.34
CA VAL A 119 -17.50 -3.00 1.98
C VAL A 119 -17.98 -1.88 2.90
N SER A 120 -17.58 -1.93 4.16
CA SER A 120 -17.70 -0.85 5.14
C SER A 120 -16.32 -0.29 5.46
N ARG A 121 -16.26 1.01 5.77
CA ARG A 121 -15.02 1.66 6.24
C ARG A 121 -15.15 2.00 7.72
N GLU A 122 -14.04 1.89 8.44
CA GLU A 122 -13.82 2.59 9.72
C GLU A 122 -14.88 2.35 10.82
N ARG A 123 -15.41 1.14 10.91
CA ARG A 123 -16.34 0.76 11.99
C ARG A 123 -15.58 0.41 13.25
N THR A 124 -16.01 0.92 14.40
CA THR A 124 -15.48 0.46 15.69
C THR A 124 -16.03 -0.91 16.04
N PHE A 125 -15.34 -1.69 16.87
CA PHE A 125 -15.90 -2.97 17.31
C PHE A 125 -17.24 -2.82 18.05
N ALA A 126 -17.43 -1.74 18.81
CA ALA A 126 -18.72 -1.44 19.43
C ALA A 126 -19.85 -1.29 18.38
N GLN A 127 -19.58 -0.60 17.26
CA GLN A 127 -20.53 -0.47 16.15
C GLN A 127 -20.77 -1.79 15.40
N LEU A 128 -19.82 -2.72 15.47
CA LEU A 128 -19.94 -4.07 14.92
C LEU A 128 -20.63 -5.05 15.88
N GLY A 129 -21.16 -4.56 17.02
CA GLY A 129 -21.91 -5.36 17.97
C GLY A 129 -21.05 -6.01 19.06
N LEU A 130 -19.81 -5.54 19.28
CA LEU A 130 -19.05 -5.94 20.46
C LEU A 130 -19.70 -5.37 21.73
N SER A 131 -20.58 -6.16 22.32
CA SER A 131 -21.32 -5.84 23.54
C SER A 131 -20.94 -6.85 24.62
N THR A 132 -19.97 -6.52 25.48
CA THR A 132 -19.68 -7.34 26.67
C THR A 132 -19.38 -6.45 27.88
N PRO A 133 -20.04 -6.67 29.03
CA PRO A 133 -19.76 -5.93 30.27
C PRO A 133 -18.37 -6.22 30.85
N THR A 134 -17.71 -7.29 30.40
CA THR A 134 -16.39 -7.76 30.85
C THR A 134 -15.21 -7.23 30.02
N ARG A 135 -15.45 -6.50 28.93
CA ARG A 135 -14.38 -5.96 28.10
C ARG A 135 -14.09 -4.50 28.40
N LEU A 136 -12.81 -4.15 28.26
CA LEU A 136 -12.37 -2.77 28.40
C LEU A 136 -13.02 -1.90 27.33
N VAL A 137 -13.51 -0.72 27.72
CA VAL A 137 -14.07 0.29 26.80
C VAL A 137 -13.12 0.56 25.62
N GLU A 138 -11.81 0.54 25.88
CA GLU A 138 -10.76 0.70 24.87
C GLU A 138 -10.83 -0.33 23.75
N GLU A 139 -11.23 -1.57 24.03
CA GLU A 139 -11.40 -2.60 23.00
C GLU A 139 -12.57 -2.28 22.08
N GLY A 140 -13.69 -1.79 22.61
CA GLY A 140 -14.82 -1.34 21.81
C GLY A 140 -14.50 -0.15 20.90
N GLN A 141 -13.54 0.69 21.29
CA GLN A 141 -13.09 1.87 20.51
C GLN A 141 -12.06 1.55 19.43
N LYS A 142 -11.46 0.35 19.44
CA LYS A 142 -10.58 -0.08 18.36
C LYS A 142 -11.35 -0.04 17.03
N ARG A 143 -10.71 0.59 16.03
CA ARG A 143 -11.29 0.87 14.72
C ARG A 143 -10.37 0.33 13.62
N PRO A 144 -10.67 -0.86 13.09
CA PRO A 144 -10.06 -1.37 11.87
C PRO A 144 -10.47 -0.54 10.65
N ASP A 145 -9.70 -0.66 9.58
CA ASP A 145 -9.83 0.23 8.42
C ASP A 145 -11.02 -0.14 7.53
N LEU A 146 -11.25 -1.44 7.34
CA LEU A 146 -12.33 -1.93 6.50
C LEU A 146 -12.95 -3.22 7.01
N LEU A 147 -14.23 -3.40 6.72
CA LEU A 147 -14.99 -4.64 6.86
C LEU A 147 -15.48 -5.04 5.47
N SER A 148 -15.27 -6.30 5.09
CA SER A 148 -15.70 -6.85 3.81
C SER A 148 -16.51 -8.12 4.03
N GLY A 149 -17.77 -8.13 3.63
CA GLY A 149 -18.61 -9.33 3.63
C GLY A 149 -18.52 -10.03 2.28
N MET A 150 -18.18 -11.31 2.27
CA MET A 150 -18.17 -12.14 1.06
C MET A 150 -19.52 -12.83 0.87
N PRO A 151 -19.92 -13.11 -0.39
CA PRO A 151 -21.16 -13.86 -0.67
C PRO A 151 -21.19 -15.28 -0.11
N SER A 152 -20.04 -15.87 0.17
CA SER A 152 -19.89 -17.19 0.80
C SER A 152 -20.22 -17.18 2.30
N GLY A 153 -20.44 -16.00 2.90
CA GLY A 153 -20.83 -15.82 4.29
C GLY A 153 -19.68 -15.37 5.20
N GLU A 154 -18.43 -15.52 4.78
CA GLU A 154 -17.28 -15.03 5.56
C GLU A 154 -17.22 -13.50 5.55
N SER A 155 -16.91 -12.92 6.70
CA SER A 155 -16.66 -11.49 6.84
C SER A 155 -15.23 -11.25 7.29
N TYR A 156 -14.52 -10.45 6.51
CA TYR A 156 -13.12 -10.08 6.74
C TYR A 156 -13.02 -8.69 7.30
N LEU A 157 -12.22 -8.54 8.36
CA LEU A 157 -11.94 -7.26 8.96
C LEU A 157 -10.46 -6.96 8.74
N GLY A 158 -10.22 -5.95 7.90
CA GLY A 158 -8.92 -5.57 7.39
C GLY A 158 -8.37 -4.34 8.11
N ASP A 159 -7.07 -4.36 8.39
CA ASP A 159 -6.33 -3.20 8.88
C ASP A 159 -5.03 -3.06 8.09
N VAL A 160 -4.87 -1.91 7.45
CA VAL A 160 -3.81 -1.58 6.49
C VAL A 160 -2.59 -1.08 7.23
N SER A 161 -1.40 -1.47 6.77
CA SER A 161 -0.16 -0.88 7.27
C SER A 161 0.94 -0.89 6.24
N VAL A 162 1.64 0.24 6.12
CA VAL A 162 2.86 0.33 5.32
C VAL A 162 4.05 0.50 6.25
N THR A 163 4.87 -0.54 6.35
CA THR A 163 6.07 -0.58 7.18
C THR A 163 7.32 -0.29 6.35
N HIS A 164 8.35 0.28 6.97
CA HIS A 164 9.61 0.57 6.31
C HIS A 164 10.66 -0.48 6.69
N PRO A 165 11.35 -1.12 5.71
CA PRO A 165 12.30 -2.20 6.00
C PRO A 165 13.66 -1.71 6.54
N MET A 166 13.81 -0.42 6.83
CA MET A 166 14.98 0.12 7.53
C MET A 166 14.67 0.43 8.97
N SER A 167 15.61 0.07 9.85
CA SER A 167 15.55 0.35 11.28
C SER A 167 16.86 0.98 11.73
N VAL A 168 16.76 1.83 12.76
CA VAL A 168 17.95 2.29 13.51
C VAL A 168 18.48 1.20 14.45
N GLU A 169 17.62 0.24 14.79
CA GLU A 169 17.97 -0.92 15.60
C GLU A 169 18.67 -1.98 14.72
N ALA A 170 19.95 -2.24 15.01
CA ALA A 170 20.80 -3.12 14.21
C ALA A 170 20.26 -4.55 14.09
N ALA A 171 19.73 -5.13 15.17
CA ALA A 171 19.16 -6.48 15.16
C ALA A 171 17.97 -6.58 14.20
N ARG A 172 17.10 -5.56 14.20
CA ARG A 172 15.96 -5.48 13.28
C ARG A 172 16.44 -5.29 11.84
N LEU A 173 17.39 -4.39 11.59
CA LEU A 173 17.94 -4.17 10.25
C LEU A 173 18.56 -5.44 9.67
N ARG A 174 19.37 -6.16 10.46
CA ARG A 174 19.97 -7.45 10.07
C ARG A 174 18.91 -8.49 9.68
N ARG A 175 17.79 -8.55 10.41
CA ARG A 175 16.67 -9.43 10.05
C ARG A 175 16.10 -9.04 8.68
N MET A 176 15.85 -7.74 8.44
CA MET A 176 15.32 -7.25 7.16
C MET A 176 16.30 -7.46 6.00
N SER A 177 17.60 -7.39 6.24
CA SER A 177 18.62 -7.65 5.22
C SER A 177 18.72 -9.11 4.83
N ASN A 178 18.38 -10.03 5.73
CA ASN A 178 18.50 -11.47 5.51
C ASN A 178 17.21 -12.11 5.00
N TYR A 179 16.05 -11.59 5.40
CA TYR A 179 14.76 -12.22 5.10
C TYR A 179 13.82 -11.26 4.37
N ALA A 180 13.39 -11.66 3.18
CA ALA A 180 12.48 -10.86 2.38
C ALA A 180 11.09 -10.86 3.01
N GLY A 181 10.48 -9.67 3.16
CA GLY A 181 9.16 -9.53 3.78
C GLY A 181 9.18 -9.57 5.30
N ALA A 182 10.35 -9.55 5.94
CA ALA A 182 10.44 -9.61 7.38
C ALA A 182 9.81 -8.39 8.06
N ALA A 183 9.86 -7.21 7.45
CA ALA A 183 9.26 -6.02 8.07
C ALA A 183 7.74 -6.12 8.01
N ALA A 184 7.20 -6.63 6.89
CA ALA A 184 5.78 -6.90 6.75
C ALA A 184 5.32 -7.97 7.76
N ARG A 185 6.06 -9.09 7.86
CA ARG A 185 5.77 -10.18 8.80
C ARG A 185 5.72 -9.71 10.25
N ASP A 186 6.68 -8.90 10.68
CA ASP A 186 6.68 -8.37 12.05
C ASP A 186 5.42 -7.53 12.32
N MET A 187 5.03 -6.70 11.34
CA MET A 187 3.85 -5.85 11.47
C MET A 187 2.54 -6.66 11.43
N GLU A 188 2.47 -7.72 10.62
CA GLU A 188 1.35 -8.68 10.64
C GLU A 188 1.19 -9.29 12.04
N MET A 189 2.29 -9.69 12.69
CA MET A 189 2.26 -10.23 14.05
C MET A 189 1.79 -9.20 15.09
N VAL A 190 2.18 -7.93 14.95
CA VAL A 190 1.70 -6.84 15.83
C VAL A 190 0.19 -6.65 15.67
N LYS A 191 -0.31 -6.64 14.44
CA LYS A 191 -1.73 -6.46 14.15
C LYS A 191 -2.57 -7.66 14.57
N ASP A 192 -2.07 -8.89 14.36
CA ASP A 192 -2.70 -10.11 14.85
C ASP A 192 -2.91 -10.07 16.36
N ARG A 193 -1.86 -9.73 17.12
CA ARG A 193 -1.97 -9.60 18.59
C ARG A 193 -2.99 -8.56 19.00
N LYS A 194 -3.18 -7.51 18.20
CA LYS A 194 -4.10 -6.40 18.50
C LYS A 194 -5.57 -6.74 18.27
N TYR A 195 -5.87 -7.53 17.22
CA TYR A 195 -7.24 -7.67 16.70
C TYR A 195 -7.75 -9.11 16.60
N LYS A 196 -6.87 -10.11 16.39
CA LYS A 196 -7.30 -11.47 16.00
C LYS A 196 -8.24 -12.13 17.00
N THR A 197 -7.94 -12.03 18.30
CA THR A 197 -8.78 -12.60 19.36
C THR A 197 -10.17 -11.96 19.38
N ILE A 198 -10.23 -10.63 19.30
CA ILE A 198 -11.49 -9.87 19.30
C ILE A 198 -12.35 -10.24 18.08
N CYS A 199 -11.75 -10.28 16.88
CA CYS A 199 -12.47 -10.66 15.67
C CYS A 199 -13.01 -12.08 15.74
N LYS A 200 -12.21 -13.04 16.24
CA LYS A 200 -12.64 -14.44 16.37
C LYS A 200 -13.87 -14.59 17.25
N GLU A 201 -13.93 -13.86 18.38
CA GLU A 201 -15.09 -13.89 19.27
C GLU A 201 -16.35 -13.27 18.63
N MET A 202 -16.17 -12.32 17.70
CA MET A 202 -17.25 -11.73 16.93
C MET A 202 -17.63 -12.54 15.67
N GLY A 203 -17.01 -13.70 15.44
CA GLY A 203 -17.22 -14.49 14.23
C GLY A 203 -16.66 -13.85 12.95
N LEU A 204 -15.69 -12.95 13.08
CA LEU A 204 -15.03 -12.26 11.97
C LEU A 204 -13.60 -12.79 11.75
N GLU A 205 -13.17 -12.86 10.50
CA GLU A 205 -11.79 -13.21 10.16
C GLU A 205 -10.92 -11.95 10.07
N PHE A 206 -9.89 -11.85 10.91
CA PHE A 206 -8.97 -10.71 10.89
C PHE A 206 -7.88 -10.88 9.83
N VAL A 207 -7.68 -9.86 9.00
CA VAL A 207 -6.63 -9.84 7.98
C VAL A 207 -5.74 -8.60 8.13
N PRO A 208 -4.47 -8.74 8.52
CA PRO A 208 -3.52 -7.64 8.44
C PRO A 208 -3.10 -7.40 6.99
N LEU A 209 -3.43 -6.23 6.45
CA LEU A 209 -3.18 -5.83 5.06
C LEU A 209 -1.87 -5.02 4.99
N VAL A 210 -0.76 -5.72 5.13
CA VAL A 210 0.56 -5.11 5.29
C VAL A 210 1.35 -5.07 3.99
N PHE A 211 2.04 -3.95 3.75
CA PHE A 211 3.07 -3.79 2.72
C PHE A 211 4.36 -3.23 3.32
N GLU A 212 5.50 -3.62 2.76
CA GLU A 212 6.74 -2.86 2.91
C GLU A 212 6.76 -1.68 1.93
N THR A 213 7.46 -0.60 2.30
CA THR A 213 7.52 0.65 1.53
C THR A 213 7.90 0.44 0.05
N TYR A 214 8.82 -0.48 -0.24
CA TYR A 214 9.28 -0.70 -1.63
C TYR A 214 8.41 -1.68 -2.44
N GLY A 215 7.24 -2.06 -1.92
CA GLY A 215 6.20 -2.74 -2.68
C GLY A 215 5.88 -4.16 -2.24
N ARG A 216 6.72 -4.80 -1.42
CA ARG A 216 6.48 -6.19 -1.02
C ARG A 216 5.25 -6.32 -0.11
N PRO A 217 4.22 -7.06 -0.51
CA PRO A 217 3.12 -7.40 0.39
C PRO A 217 3.57 -8.41 1.45
N GLY A 218 2.93 -8.34 2.62
CA GLY A 218 2.95 -9.41 3.61
C GLY A 218 2.30 -10.69 3.09
N LYS A 219 2.59 -11.82 3.74
CA LYS A 219 2.09 -13.13 3.30
C LYS A 219 0.56 -13.18 3.39
N LYS A 220 0.00 -12.64 4.47
CA LYS A 220 -1.45 -12.65 4.71
C LYS A 220 -2.20 -11.76 3.74
N THR A 221 -1.60 -10.64 3.34
CA THR A 221 -2.13 -9.79 2.26
C THR A 221 -2.26 -10.57 0.95
N VAL A 222 -1.24 -11.35 0.58
CA VAL A 222 -1.25 -12.17 -0.64
C VAL A 222 -2.31 -13.27 -0.56
N GLU A 223 -2.39 -13.97 0.57
CA GLU A 223 -3.38 -15.01 0.81
C GLU A 223 -4.82 -14.46 0.71
N PHE A 224 -5.07 -13.30 1.33
CA PHE A 224 -6.36 -12.62 1.25
C PHE A 224 -6.72 -12.20 -0.18
N LEU A 225 -5.81 -11.53 -0.90
CA LEU A 225 -6.07 -11.13 -2.28
C LEU A 225 -6.30 -12.34 -3.19
N SER A 226 -5.61 -13.46 -2.93
CA SER A 226 -5.84 -14.71 -3.65
C SER A 226 -7.26 -15.24 -3.41
N ALA A 227 -7.75 -15.22 -2.16
CA ALA A 227 -9.13 -15.61 -1.85
C ALA A 227 -10.16 -14.70 -2.54
N VAL A 228 -9.93 -13.38 -2.52
CA VAL A 228 -10.77 -12.40 -3.21
C VAL A 228 -10.76 -12.63 -4.73
N ALA A 229 -9.58 -12.89 -5.31
CA ALA A 229 -9.44 -13.14 -6.74
C ALA A 229 -10.09 -14.47 -7.17
N ASN A 230 -9.98 -15.52 -6.34
CA ASN A 230 -10.67 -16.79 -6.57
C ASN A 230 -12.19 -16.58 -6.63
N HIS A 231 -12.72 -15.78 -5.69
CA HIS A 231 -14.13 -15.43 -5.67
C HIS A 231 -14.54 -14.64 -6.91
N ALA A 232 -13.75 -13.64 -7.32
CA ALA A 232 -14.04 -12.86 -8.51
C ALA A 232 -14.00 -13.73 -9.78
N ALA A 233 -12.98 -14.60 -9.90
CA ALA A 233 -12.81 -15.52 -11.03
C ALA A 233 -13.97 -16.51 -11.15
N SER A 234 -14.47 -17.07 -10.04
CA SER A 234 -15.57 -18.04 -10.04
C SER A 234 -16.91 -17.46 -10.51
N ARG A 235 -16.99 -16.14 -10.69
CA ARG A 235 -18.18 -15.42 -11.17
C ARG A 235 -18.06 -14.95 -12.61
N VAL A 236 -16.89 -15.11 -13.23
CA VAL A 236 -16.71 -14.86 -14.66
C VAL A 236 -17.46 -15.96 -15.41
N ARG A 237 -18.31 -15.56 -16.35
CA ARG A 237 -19.07 -16.48 -17.20
C ARG A 237 -18.27 -16.69 -18.48
N GLY A 238 -18.01 -17.94 -18.85
CA GLY A 238 -17.26 -18.30 -20.04
C GLY A 238 -16.62 -19.68 -19.90
N GLY A 239 -16.09 -20.23 -20.99
CA GLY A 239 -15.27 -21.45 -20.99
C GLY A 239 -13.78 -21.18 -20.78
N GLU A 240 -13.43 -20.01 -20.26
CA GLU A 240 -12.06 -19.60 -20.02
C GLU A 240 -11.45 -20.41 -18.87
N ASP A 241 -10.14 -20.66 -18.95
CA ASP A 241 -9.42 -21.36 -17.89
C ASP A 241 -9.43 -20.55 -16.59
N PHE A 242 -9.91 -21.16 -15.50
CA PHE A 242 -10.06 -20.49 -14.19
C PHE A 242 -8.73 -19.93 -13.67
N ALA A 243 -7.62 -20.67 -13.84
CA ALA A 243 -6.32 -20.25 -13.34
C ALA A 243 -5.79 -19.04 -14.12
N ALA A 244 -6.02 -18.99 -15.44
CA ALA A 244 -5.69 -17.84 -16.27
C ALA A 244 -6.49 -16.59 -15.84
N VAL A 245 -7.81 -16.72 -15.65
CA VAL A 245 -8.69 -15.62 -15.21
C VAL A 245 -8.27 -15.11 -13.83
N GLN A 246 -8.07 -16.01 -12.86
CA GLN A 246 -7.62 -15.69 -11.52
C GLN A 246 -6.27 -14.97 -11.52
N GLY A 247 -5.33 -15.44 -12.34
CA GLY A 247 -4.02 -14.83 -12.51
C GLY A 247 -4.10 -13.40 -13.04
N CYS A 248 -4.95 -13.15 -14.04
CA CYS A 248 -5.19 -11.81 -14.58
C CYS A 248 -5.79 -10.85 -13.53
N ILE A 249 -6.76 -11.33 -12.75
CA ILE A 249 -7.37 -10.56 -11.66
C ILE A 249 -6.33 -10.22 -10.58
N MET A 250 -5.53 -11.21 -10.15
CA MET A 250 -4.45 -11.00 -9.19
C MET A 250 -3.43 -9.98 -9.68
N GLN A 251 -3.03 -10.05 -10.95
CA GLN A 251 -2.13 -9.07 -11.55
C GLN A 251 -2.73 -7.67 -11.51
N GLN A 252 -4.03 -7.53 -11.81
CA GLN A 252 -4.71 -6.23 -11.77
C GLN A 252 -4.77 -5.66 -10.35
N TYR A 253 -5.09 -6.49 -9.35
CA TYR A 253 -5.10 -6.06 -7.94
C TYR A 253 -3.72 -5.58 -7.48
N PHE A 254 -2.66 -6.32 -7.81
CA PHE A 254 -1.31 -5.88 -7.48
C PHE A 254 -0.87 -4.64 -8.25
N LYS A 255 -1.30 -4.44 -9.50
CA LYS A 255 -1.03 -3.20 -10.25
C LYS A 255 -1.66 -2.00 -9.56
N ILE A 256 -2.93 -2.09 -9.16
CA ILE A 256 -3.64 -1.05 -8.41
C ILE A 256 -2.88 -0.72 -7.12
N LEU A 257 -2.66 -1.72 -6.26
CA LEU A 257 -2.02 -1.53 -4.96
C LEU A 257 -0.57 -1.05 -5.08
N SER A 258 0.19 -1.61 -6.01
CA SER A 258 1.59 -1.23 -6.23
C SER A 258 1.70 0.18 -6.78
N CYS A 259 0.86 0.59 -7.73
CA CYS A 259 0.88 1.96 -8.26
C CYS A 259 0.50 2.97 -7.18
N THR A 260 -0.57 2.71 -6.43
CA THR A 260 -0.98 3.57 -5.30
C THR A 260 0.14 3.69 -4.26
N LEU A 261 0.73 2.57 -3.83
CA LEU A 261 1.79 2.57 -2.84
C LEU A 261 3.01 3.38 -3.32
N GLN A 262 3.52 3.11 -4.53
CA GLN A 262 4.71 3.81 -5.01
C GLN A 262 4.45 5.29 -5.29
N ARG A 263 3.26 5.65 -5.76
CA ARG A 263 2.83 7.05 -5.92
C ARG A 263 2.92 7.81 -4.59
N PHE A 264 2.39 7.24 -3.52
CA PHE A 264 2.35 7.93 -2.22
C PHE A 264 3.64 7.79 -1.40
N VAL A 265 4.47 6.78 -1.66
CA VAL A 265 5.86 6.74 -1.19
C VAL A 265 6.66 7.89 -1.79
N ALA A 266 6.57 8.11 -3.10
CA ALA A 266 7.23 9.22 -3.77
C ALA A 266 6.67 10.58 -3.34
N ALA A 267 5.35 10.72 -3.28
CA ALA A 267 4.70 11.98 -2.91
C ALA A 267 5.04 12.38 -1.47
N ASN A 268 5.21 11.41 -0.56
CA ASN A 268 5.67 11.66 0.81
C ASN A 268 7.10 12.24 0.87
N VAL A 269 8.02 11.78 0.01
CA VAL A 269 9.35 12.42 -0.11
C VAL A 269 9.20 13.87 -0.54
N LEU A 270 8.49 14.12 -1.64
CA LEU A 270 8.34 15.46 -2.19
C LEU A 270 7.66 16.40 -1.19
N SER A 271 6.59 15.97 -0.53
CA SER A 271 5.92 16.79 0.48
C SER A 271 6.81 17.08 1.69
N SER A 272 7.66 16.12 2.10
CA SER A 272 8.62 16.35 3.19
C SER A 272 9.61 17.48 2.87
N ILE A 273 9.97 17.64 1.59
CA ILE A 273 10.85 18.73 1.11
C ILE A 273 10.12 20.07 1.08
N HIS A 274 8.83 20.10 0.74
CA HIS A 274 8.06 21.35 0.66
C HIS A 274 7.45 21.79 2.01
N SER A 275 7.56 20.95 3.04
CA SER A 275 7.03 21.24 4.37
C SER A 275 7.84 22.34 5.07
N ARG A 276 7.15 23.34 5.63
CA ARG A 276 7.78 24.38 6.47
C ARG A 276 7.94 23.87 7.91
N ARG A 277 9.09 24.14 8.53
CA ARG A 277 9.38 23.78 9.93
C ARG A 277 8.24 24.24 10.86
N GLY A 278 7.76 23.36 11.73
CA GLY A 278 6.75 23.68 12.74
C GLY A 278 5.30 23.81 12.26
N ARG A 279 5.02 23.76 10.94
CA ARG A 279 3.65 23.70 10.44
C ARG A 279 3.22 22.24 10.25
N ARG A 280 2.31 21.77 11.11
CA ARG A 280 1.44 20.63 10.82
C ARG A 280 0.44 21.08 9.75
N GLY A 281 0.85 21.06 8.49
CA GLY A 281 -0.05 21.35 7.36
C GLY A 281 -0.70 20.06 6.86
N PRO A 282 -1.95 20.09 6.38
CA PRO A 282 -2.48 18.98 5.59
C PRO A 282 -1.50 18.72 4.44
N PHE A 283 -1.21 17.44 4.18
CA PHE A 283 -0.40 17.02 3.05
C PHE A 283 -0.98 17.64 1.77
N GLN A 284 -0.34 18.70 1.24
CA GLN A 284 -0.78 19.36 0.01
C GLN A 284 -0.31 18.54 -1.19
N ALA A 285 -0.98 17.41 -1.41
CA ALA A 285 -0.82 16.61 -2.62
C ALA A 285 -1.34 17.35 -3.85
N GLU A 286 -2.37 18.20 -3.67
CA GLU A 286 -3.12 18.81 -4.75
C GLU A 286 -2.25 19.59 -5.75
N PRO A 287 -1.30 20.46 -5.39
CA PRO A 287 -0.47 21.11 -6.40
C PRO A 287 0.41 20.13 -7.19
N LEU A 288 0.76 18.99 -6.60
CA LEU A 288 1.58 17.92 -7.20
C LEU A 288 0.74 16.89 -7.98
N LEU A 289 -0.58 16.81 -7.73
CA LEU A 289 -1.52 15.85 -8.34
C LEU A 289 -2.55 16.52 -9.28
N ALA A 290 -2.93 17.77 -9.04
CA ALA A 290 -3.95 18.53 -9.77
C ALA A 290 -3.48 18.99 -11.16
N ARG A 291 -2.15 19.13 -11.37
CA ARG A 291 -1.60 19.27 -12.71
C ARG A 291 -1.90 18.06 -13.60
N ASP A 292 -2.16 16.90 -13.02
CA ASP A 292 -2.35 15.65 -13.75
C ASP A 292 -3.81 15.18 -13.80
N MET A 293 -4.67 15.54 -12.83
CA MET A 293 -6.11 15.25 -12.89
C MET A 293 -6.82 16.01 -14.02
N ALA A 294 -6.35 17.21 -14.36
CA ALA A 294 -6.89 18.00 -15.47
C ALA A 294 -6.61 17.39 -16.85
N ALA A 295 -5.64 16.48 -16.97
CA ALA A 295 -5.30 15.82 -18.24
C ALA A 295 -6.23 14.64 -18.59
N PHE A 296 -7.14 14.24 -17.69
CA PHE A 296 -7.97 13.05 -17.85
C PHE A 296 -9.46 13.28 -17.57
N SER A 297 -9.91 14.52 -17.53
CA SER A 297 -11.35 14.80 -17.68
C SER A 297 -11.78 14.28 -19.04
N VAL A 298 -12.54 13.18 -19.02
CA VAL A 298 -13.29 12.71 -20.20
C VAL A 298 -14.15 13.89 -20.67
N PRO A 299 -14.08 14.31 -21.95
CA PRO A 299 -15.04 15.28 -22.47
C PRO A 299 -16.39 14.56 -22.58
N GLY A 300 -17.18 14.68 -21.52
CA GLY A 300 -18.52 14.11 -21.43
C GLY A 300 -19.53 15.22 -21.27
N GLN A 301 -20.37 15.37 -22.31
CA GLN A 301 -21.62 16.12 -22.35
C GLN A 301 -21.46 17.62 -22.62
N GLY A 302 -21.39 17.91 -23.92
CA GLY A 302 -21.76 19.22 -24.44
C GLY A 302 -23.15 19.61 -23.93
N ALA A 303 -23.25 20.88 -23.55
CA ALA A 303 -24.50 21.55 -23.26
C ALA A 303 -25.50 21.29 -24.39
N GLY A 304 -26.55 20.53 -24.10
CA GLY A 304 -27.76 20.52 -24.89
C GLY A 304 -28.48 21.85 -24.68
N GLY A 305 -28.09 22.86 -25.45
CA GLY A 305 -28.95 24.02 -25.69
C GLY A 305 -30.12 23.56 -26.55
N ALA A 306 -31.28 23.39 -25.94
CA ALA A 306 -32.55 23.32 -26.66
C ALA A 306 -33.08 24.74 -26.80
N SER A 307 -32.98 25.24 -28.02
CA SER A 307 -33.69 26.40 -28.56
C SER A 307 -35.03 25.96 -29.16
N GLY A 308 -36.09 26.73 -28.93
CA GLY A 308 -37.44 26.63 -29.53
C GLY A 308 -38.42 25.88 -28.64
N GLU A 309 -39.60 26.41 -28.26
CA GLU A 309 -40.39 27.56 -28.73
C GLU A 309 -40.81 28.46 -27.55
#